data_AF-A0A8H6HLY2-F1
#
_entry.id   AF-A0A8H6HLY2-F1
#
_cell.length_a   1.000
_cell.length_b   1.000
_cell.length_c   1.000
_cell.angle_alpha   90.00
_cell.angle_beta   90.00
_cell.angle_gamma   90.00
#
_symmetry.space_group_name_H-M   'P 1'
#
loop_
_entity.id
_entity.type
_entity.pdbx_description
1 polymer ?
#
loop_
_entity_poly.entity_id
_entity_poly.type
_entity_poly.pdbx_seq_one_letter_code
_entity_poly.pdbx_strand_id
1 'polypeptide(L)'
;IVRHLRPLAIATNTLQSVACRLDTVLLTFGFLAMQFTALKNPITNPEFDHDDGACNRILASLEKRWAKADQDIFIGALILNPLHKWSDLFDGIFSNAGVGSRLRALWVRFFGESCPPAFDQEVRDYLRRSGRYRFIDSEITIEETDARINGREPDPMNIYQAISAAGAPDTPLIRLARHLFSAGTNSASCERLFSAFGNILTKLRNRLGVVNMQNITELKMRVNDGHRNDKDTQTRLKRHFVADKPLRCALSSQ
;
A
#
# COMPACT_ATOMS: atom_id res chain seq x y z
N ILE A 1 -10.27 23.40 5.94
CA ILE A 1 -8.87 22.95 5.63
C ILE A 1 -8.59 21.53 6.13
N VAL A 2 -8.66 21.26 7.45
CA VAL A 2 -8.28 19.93 8.03
C VAL A 2 -9.08 18.76 7.44
N ARG A 3 -10.39 18.92 7.19
CA ARG A 3 -11.24 17.85 6.64
C ARG A 3 -10.87 17.40 5.22
N HIS A 4 -10.34 18.29 4.38
CA HIS A 4 -9.89 17.93 3.02
C HIS A 4 -8.47 17.38 3.02
N LEU A 5 -7.61 17.91 3.90
CA LEU A 5 -6.21 17.50 3.95
C LEU A 5 -6.00 16.17 4.66
N ARG A 6 -6.84 15.82 5.64
CA ARG A 6 -6.69 14.57 6.39
C ARG A 6 -6.81 13.31 5.53
N PRO A 7 -7.84 13.14 4.66
CA PRO A 7 -7.90 11.99 3.75
C PRO A 7 -6.69 11.92 2.81
N LEU A 8 -6.24 13.06 2.31
CA LEU A 8 -5.06 13.15 1.44
C LEU A 8 -3.77 12.79 2.17
N ALA A 9 -3.63 13.19 3.44
CA ALA A 9 -2.48 12.85 4.27
C ALA A 9 -2.44 11.35 4.58
N ILE A 10 -3.59 10.73 4.89
CA ILE A 10 -3.71 9.28 5.07
C ILE A 10 -3.28 8.57 3.79
N ALA A 11 -3.86 8.94 2.65
CA ALA A 11 -3.52 8.35 1.36
C ALA A 11 -2.04 8.51 1.02
N THR A 12 -1.46 9.69 1.25
CA THR A 12 -0.04 9.94 0.99
C THR A 12 0.85 9.03 1.85
N ASN A 13 0.55 8.92 3.15
CA ASN A 13 1.30 8.07 4.06
C ASN A 13 1.22 6.59 3.67
N THR A 14 0.02 6.12 3.30
CA THR A 14 -0.19 4.74 2.83
C THR A 14 0.57 4.48 1.52
N LEU A 15 0.47 5.39 0.54
CA LEU A 15 1.12 5.25 -0.76
C LEU A 15 2.64 5.38 -0.70
N GLN A 16 3.20 5.99 0.35
CA GLN A 16 4.64 6.10 0.59
C GLN A 16 5.20 4.96 1.44
N SER A 17 4.34 4.05 1.93
CA SER A 17 4.76 2.89 2.72
C SER A 17 5.66 1.94 1.91
N VAL A 18 6.61 1.27 2.57
CA VAL A 18 7.36 0.15 1.96
C VAL A 18 6.43 -0.99 1.56
N ALA A 19 5.31 -1.16 2.27
CA ALA A 19 4.33 -2.22 2.04
C ALA A 19 3.28 -1.84 0.98
N CYS A 20 3.43 -0.70 0.30
CA CYS A 20 2.46 -0.28 -0.69
C CYS A 20 2.51 -1.19 -1.93
N ARG A 21 1.40 -1.86 -2.21
CA ARG A 21 1.20 -2.76 -3.34
C ARG A 21 0.10 -2.25 -4.27
N LEU A 22 -0.06 -2.88 -5.44
CA LEU A 22 -1.01 -2.45 -6.47
C LEU A 22 -2.46 -2.44 -5.95
N ASP A 23 -2.84 -3.43 -5.17
CA ASP A 23 -4.13 -3.49 -4.47
C ASP A 23 -4.31 -2.33 -3.49
N THR A 24 -3.28 -2.02 -2.70
CA THR A 24 -3.29 -0.89 -1.76
C THR A 24 -3.50 0.44 -2.47
N VAL A 25 -2.87 0.63 -3.64
CA VAL A 25 -3.06 1.84 -4.46
C VAL A 25 -4.54 1.99 -4.85
N LEU A 26 -5.16 0.93 -5.39
CA LEU A 26 -6.55 0.98 -5.83
C LEU A 26 -7.51 1.23 -4.66
N LEU A 27 -7.31 0.55 -3.54
CA LEU A 27 -8.11 0.77 -2.32
C LEU A 27 -7.95 2.20 -1.79
N THR A 28 -6.75 2.78 -1.90
CA THR A 28 -6.52 4.18 -1.51
C THR A 28 -7.24 5.15 -2.44
N PHE A 29 -7.27 4.89 -3.75
CA PHE A 29 -8.07 5.66 -4.71
C PHE A 29 -9.56 5.57 -4.38
N GLY A 30 -10.07 4.35 -4.13
CA GLY A 30 -11.45 4.12 -3.72
C GLY A 30 -11.81 4.86 -2.43
N PHE A 31 -10.94 4.77 -1.41
CA PHE A 31 -11.09 5.51 -0.16
C PHE A 31 -11.22 7.02 -0.39
N LEU A 32 -10.33 7.62 -1.17
CA LEU A 32 -10.41 9.06 -1.47
C LEU A 32 -11.70 9.41 -2.21
N ALA A 33 -12.07 8.62 -3.23
CA ALA A 33 -13.30 8.84 -3.98
C ALA A 33 -14.54 8.79 -3.06
N MET A 34 -14.62 7.79 -2.18
CA MET A 34 -15.71 7.66 -1.20
C MET A 34 -15.75 8.85 -0.23
N GLN A 35 -14.61 9.26 0.34
CA GLN A 35 -14.52 10.37 1.29
C GLN A 35 -15.00 11.69 0.66
N PHE A 36 -14.51 12.02 -0.55
CA PHE A 36 -14.89 13.26 -1.22
C PHE A 36 -16.30 13.22 -1.81
N THR A 37 -16.82 12.03 -2.14
CA THR A 37 -18.24 11.88 -2.52
C THR A 37 -19.16 12.08 -1.32
N ALA A 38 -18.80 11.55 -0.15
CA ALA A 38 -19.56 11.77 1.09
C ALA A 38 -19.57 13.25 1.51
N LEU A 39 -18.45 13.95 1.36
CA LEU A 39 -18.39 15.40 1.61
C LEU A 39 -19.24 16.22 0.62
N LYS A 40 -19.53 15.66 -0.56
CA LYS A 40 -20.44 16.25 -1.55
C LYS A 40 -21.92 15.93 -1.32
N ASN A 41 -22.25 15.16 -0.29
CA ASN A 41 -23.65 14.85 -0.02
C ASN A 41 -24.24 15.92 0.92
N PRO A 42 -25.19 16.76 0.44
CA PRO A 42 -25.76 17.85 1.24
C PRO A 42 -26.58 17.34 2.43
N ILE A 43 -27.01 16.07 2.42
CA ILE A 43 -27.71 15.44 3.55
C ILE A 43 -26.74 15.20 4.72
N THR A 44 -25.50 14.81 4.41
CA THR A 44 -24.50 14.41 5.42
C THR A 44 -23.48 15.51 5.72
N ASN A 45 -23.43 16.57 4.91
CA ASN A 45 -22.50 17.69 5.07
C ASN A 45 -23.24 19.04 5.13
N PRO A 46 -23.44 19.62 6.33
CA PRO A 46 -24.03 20.95 6.50
C PRO A 46 -23.22 22.09 5.85
N GLU A 47 -21.95 21.86 5.55
CA GLU A 47 -21.05 22.82 4.91
C GLU A 47 -20.80 22.50 3.42
N PHE A 48 -21.73 21.78 2.78
CA PHE A 48 -21.65 21.35 1.39
C PHE A 48 -21.25 22.49 0.43
N ASP A 49 -21.90 23.66 0.53
CA ASP A 49 -21.65 24.79 -0.37
C ASP A 49 -20.19 25.29 -0.31
N HIS A 50 -19.54 25.16 0.85
CA HIS A 50 -18.13 25.53 1.02
C HIS A 50 -17.17 24.46 0.47
N ASP A 51 -17.59 23.19 0.49
CA ASP A 51 -16.76 22.04 0.15
C ASP A 51 -16.90 21.60 -1.32
N ASP A 52 -18.03 21.90 -1.97
CA ASP A 52 -18.38 21.36 -3.30
C ASP A 52 -17.32 21.69 -4.35
N GLY A 53 -16.87 22.94 -4.43
CA GLY A 53 -15.86 23.36 -5.40
C GLY A 53 -14.52 22.64 -5.23
N ALA A 54 -14.08 22.41 -3.98
CA ALA A 54 -12.84 21.71 -3.69
C ALA A 54 -12.97 20.20 -3.98
N CYS A 55 -14.08 19.58 -3.54
CA CYS A 55 -14.35 18.17 -3.76
C CYS A 55 -14.48 17.84 -5.25
N ASN A 56 -15.14 18.68 -6.04
CA ASN A 56 -15.25 18.53 -7.49
C ASN A 56 -13.88 18.51 -8.17
N ARG A 57 -12.98 19.41 -7.80
CA ARG A 57 -11.62 19.44 -8.34
C ARG A 57 -10.82 18.21 -7.97
N ILE A 58 -10.96 17.72 -6.74
CA ILE A 58 -10.26 16.52 -6.27
C ILE A 58 -10.78 15.28 -6.98
N LEU A 59 -12.10 15.09 -7.05
CA LEU A 59 -12.71 13.97 -7.76
C LEU A 59 -12.37 13.98 -9.25
N ALA A 60 -12.43 15.14 -9.92
CA ALA A 60 -12.01 15.26 -11.31
C ALA A 60 -10.52 14.93 -11.51
N SER A 61 -9.66 15.30 -10.55
CA SER A 61 -8.24 14.94 -10.58
C SER A 61 -8.04 13.43 -10.38
N LEU A 62 -8.79 12.79 -9.48
CA LEU A 62 -8.72 11.35 -9.27
C LEU A 62 -9.15 10.60 -10.54
N GLU A 63 -10.28 10.99 -11.13
CA GLU A 63 -10.80 10.39 -12.36
C GLU A 63 -9.81 10.55 -13.52
N LYS A 64 -9.27 11.76 -13.71
CA LYS A 64 -8.26 12.02 -14.74
C LYS A 64 -7.00 11.16 -14.58
N ARG A 65 -6.57 10.88 -13.34
CA ARG A 65 -5.41 10.02 -13.07
C ARG A 65 -5.76 8.56 -13.30
N TRP A 66 -6.94 8.12 -12.86
CA TRP A 66 -7.44 6.77 -13.07
C TRP A 66 -7.60 6.44 -14.55
N ALA A 67 -8.17 7.34 -15.35
CA ALA A 67 -8.32 7.18 -16.79
C ALA A 67 -6.99 7.05 -17.56
N LYS A 68 -5.89 7.56 -16.99
CA LYS A 68 -4.53 7.42 -17.56
C LYS A 68 -3.74 6.25 -17.01
N ALA A 69 -4.22 5.63 -15.93
CA ALA A 69 -3.53 4.53 -15.29
C ALA A 69 -3.70 3.25 -16.11
N ASP A 70 -2.76 2.32 -15.95
CA ASP A 70 -2.93 0.95 -16.44
C ASP A 70 -3.90 0.21 -15.51
N GLN A 71 -5.20 0.45 -15.68
CA GLN A 71 -6.24 0.02 -14.73
C GLN A 71 -6.23 -1.49 -14.48
N ASP A 72 -5.93 -2.28 -15.51
CA ASP A 72 -6.00 -3.74 -15.43
C ASP A 72 -5.01 -4.32 -14.41
N ILE A 73 -3.84 -3.71 -14.17
CA ILE A 73 -2.91 -4.23 -13.14
C ILE A 73 -3.46 -4.04 -11.73
N PHE A 74 -4.09 -2.91 -11.49
CA PHE A 74 -4.65 -2.55 -10.19
C PHE A 74 -5.88 -3.42 -9.91
N ILE A 75 -6.76 -3.55 -10.90
CA ILE A 75 -7.94 -4.41 -10.83
C ILE A 75 -7.50 -5.88 -10.67
N GLY A 76 -6.55 -6.35 -11.47
CA GLY A 76 -6.01 -7.71 -11.39
C GLY A 76 -5.38 -8.03 -10.03
N ALA A 77 -4.58 -7.12 -9.47
CA ALA A 77 -3.99 -7.28 -8.15
C ALA A 77 -5.06 -7.35 -7.05
N LEU A 78 -6.11 -6.53 -7.14
CA LEU A 78 -7.20 -6.54 -6.17
C LEU A 78 -8.07 -7.79 -6.29
N ILE A 79 -8.39 -8.24 -7.51
CA ILE A 79 -9.11 -9.49 -7.75
C ILE A 79 -8.32 -10.68 -7.19
N LEU A 80 -7.01 -10.71 -7.43
CA LEU A 80 -6.12 -11.78 -6.95
C LEU A 80 -5.68 -11.59 -5.50
N ASN A 81 -6.18 -10.60 -4.77
CA ASN A 81 -5.90 -10.49 -3.35
C ASN A 81 -6.90 -11.35 -2.56
N PRO A 82 -6.47 -12.50 -1.98
CA PRO A 82 -7.36 -13.39 -1.23
C PRO A 82 -8.02 -12.72 -0.03
N LEU A 83 -7.38 -11.71 0.58
CA LEU A 83 -7.87 -10.97 1.74
C LEU A 83 -9.13 -10.15 1.42
N HIS A 84 -9.39 -9.89 0.14
CA HIS A 84 -10.56 -9.16 -0.29
C HIS A 84 -11.50 -10.07 -1.05
N LYS A 85 -12.79 -10.00 -0.73
CA LYS A 85 -13.82 -10.61 -1.55
C LYS A 85 -14.08 -9.68 -2.73
N TRP A 86 -13.54 -10.03 -3.89
CA TRP A 86 -13.73 -9.24 -5.11
C TRP A 86 -15.22 -9.05 -5.45
N SER A 87 -16.08 -10.02 -5.11
CA SER A 87 -17.54 -9.95 -5.30
C SER A 87 -18.15 -8.75 -4.61
N ASP A 88 -17.67 -8.41 -3.42
CA ASP A 88 -18.23 -7.33 -2.61
C ASP A 88 -17.77 -5.95 -3.12
N LEU A 89 -16.64 -5.92 -3.83
CA LEU A 89 -16.03 -4.71 -4.36
C LEU A 89 -16.45 -4.38 -5.80
N PHE A 90 -16.80 -5.40 -6.58
CA PHE A 90 -17.11 -5.29 -8.00
C PHE A 90 -18.48 -5.87 -8.38
N ASP A 91 -19.41 -5.93 -7.41
CA ASP A 91 -20.74 -6.48 -7.64
C ASP A 91 -21.42 -5.82 -8.84
N GLY A 92 -21.88 -6.63 -9.79
CA GLY A 92 -22.48 -6.17 -11.04
C GLY A 92 -21.56 -5.47 -12.04
N ILE A 93 -20.27 -5.24 -11.73
CA ILE A 93 -19.33 -4.53 -12.63
C ILE A 93 -18.65 -5.51 -13.60
N PHE A 94 -18.19 -6.66 -13.10
CA PHE A 94 -17.47 -7.64 -13.91
C PHE A 94 -18.13 -9.01 -13.87
N SER A 95 -18.30 -9.62 -15.04
CA SER A 95 -18.63 -11.04 -15.14
C SER A 95 -17.38 -11.91 -14.91
N ASN A 96 -17.56 -13.16 -14.49
CA ASN A 96 -16.46 -14.12 -14.35
C ASN A 96 -15.63 -14.26 -15.65
N ALA A 97 -16.29 -14.20 -16.82
CA ALA A 97 -15.62 -14.22 -18.11
C ALA A 97 -14.83 -12.93 -18.37
N GLY A 98 -15.37 -11.77 -17.98
CA GLY A 98 -14.69 -10.49 -18.06
C GLY A 98 -13.46 -10.41 -17.14
N VAL A 99 -13.51 -11.03 -15.96
CA VAL A 99 -12.35 -11.20 -15.09
C VAL A 99 -11.30 -12.09 -15.74
N GLY A 100 -11.71 -13.28 -16.23
CA GLY A 100 -10.80 -14.20 -16.91
C GLY A 100 -10.10 -13.58 -18.13
N SER A 101 -10.83 -12.84 -18.95
CA SER A 101 -10.27 -12.14 -20.12
C SER A 101 -9.21 -11.10 -19.75
N ARG A 102 -9.43 -10.34 -18.65
CA ARG A 102 -8.44 -9.36 -18.17
C ARG A 102 -7.20 -10.03 -17.62
N LEU A 103 -7.36 -11.04 -16.76
CA LEU A 103 -6.23 -11.77 -16.21
C LEU A 103 -5.41 -12.49 -17.29
N ARG A 104 -6.08 -12.99 -18.35
CA ARG A 104 -5.41 -13.53 -19.54
C ARG A 104 -4.61 -12.45 -20.28
N ALA A 105 -5.17 -11.27 -20.48
CA ALA A 105 -4.46 -10.17 -21.11
C ALA A 105 -3.20 -9.78 -20.31
N LEU A 106 -3.32 -9.72 -18.98
CA LEU A 106 -2.17 -9.51 -18.10
C LEU A 106 -1.12 -10.61 -18.21
N TRP A 107 -1.53 -11.88 -18.26
CA TRP A 107 -0.61 -13.01 -18.46
C TRP A 107 0.21 -12.83 -19.73
N VAL A 108 -0.46 -12.64 -20.87
CA VAL A 108 0.21 -12.49 -22.17
C VAL A 108 1.15 -11.28 -22.15
N ARG A 109 0.74 -10.19 -21.52
CA ARG A 109 1.54 -8.96 -21.44
C ARG A 109 2.79 -9.11 -20.58
N PHE A 110 2.71 -9.78 -19.43
CA PHE A 110 3.85 -9.90 -18.52
C PHE A 110 4.82 -11.02 -18.90
N PHE A 111 4.32 -12.12 -19.46
CA PHE A 111 5.15 -13.28 -19.76
C PHE A 111 5.49 -13.43 -21.24
N GLY A 112 4.79 -12.74 -22.15
CA GLY A 112 5.01 -12.89 -23.60
C GLY A 112 4.62 -14.28 -24.12
N GLU A 113 3.93 -15.07 -23.30
CA GLU A 113 3.55 -16.46 -23.57
C GLU A 113 2.04 -16.55 -23.82
N SER A 114 1.61 -17.51 -24.65
CA SER A 114 0.20 -17.85 -24.75
C SER A 114 -0.33 -18.35 -23.41
N CYS A 115 -1.52 -17.92 -23.03
CA CYS A 115 -2.15 -18.31 -21.77
C CYS A 115 -2.34 -19.84 -21.69
N PRO A 116 -1.84 -20.52 -20.65
CA PRO A 116 -1.97 -21.97 -20.53
C PRO A 116 -3.43 -22.42 -20.52
N PRO A 117 -3.77 -23.60 -21.09
CA PRO A 117 -5.15 -24.09 -21.12
C PRO A 117 -5.81 -24.22 -19.74
N ALA A 118 -5.00 -24.51 -18.70
CA ALA A 118 -5.46 -24.63 -17.32
C ALA A 118 -5.82 -23.29 -16.66
N PHE A 119 -5.35 -22.15 -17.22
CA PHE A 119 -5.47 -20.84 -16.58
C PHE A 119 -6.92 -20.43 -16.31
N ASP A 120 -7.81 -20.59 -17.30
CA ASP A 120 -9.21 -20.21 -17.12
C ASP A 120 -9.92 -21.06 -16.05
N GLN A 121 -9.53 -22.33 -15.96
CA GLN A 121 -10.08 -23.23 -14.94
C GLN A 121 -9.58 -22.81 -13.55
N GLU A 122 -8.31 -22.46 -13.41
CA GLU A 122 -7.76 -21.95 -12.17
C GLU A 122 -8.40 -20.62 -11.76
N VAL A 123 -8.64 -19.69 -12.69
CA VAL A 123 -9.37 -18.45 -12.41
C VAL A 123 -10.77 -18.77 -11.89
N ARG A 124 -11.50 -19.68 -12.53
CA ARG A 124 -12.83 -20.09 -12.05
C ARG A 124 -12.76 -20.72 -10.65
N ASP A 125 -11.79 -21.58 -10.41
CA ASP A 125 -11.61 -22.25 -9.12
C ASP A 125 -11.24 -21.26 -8.02
N TYR A 126 -10.41 -20.27 -8.32
CA TYR A 126 -10.07 -19.18 -7.42
C TYR A 126 -11.29 -18.33 -7.06
N LEU A 127 -12.03 -17.86 -8.07
CA LEU A 127 -13.19 -16.99 -7.85
C LEU A 127 -14.32 -17.71 -7.09
N ARG A 128 -14.45 -19.03 -7.27
CA ARG A 128 -15.46 -19.87 -6.60
C ARG A 128 -14.99 -20.47 -5.28
N ARG A 129 -13.74 -20.21 -4.87
CA ARG A 129 -13.13 -20.84 -3.68
C ARG A 129 -13.24 -22.38 -3.75
N SER A 130 -12.94 -22.96 -4.92
CA SER A 130 -13.02 -24.40 -5.21
C SER A 130 -11.67 -24.99 -5.63
N GLY A 131 -11.63 -26.31 -5.79
CA GLY A 131 -10.40 -27.02 -6.19
C GLY A 131 -9.26 -26.77 -5.22
N ARG A 132 -8.13 -26.27 -5.76
CA ARG A 132 -6.93 -25.90 -4.97
C ARG A 132 -7.19 -24.77 -3.97
N TYR A 133 -8.13 -23.88 -4.26
CA TYR A 133 -8.43 -22.71 -3.45
C TYR A 133 -9.52 -22.95 -2.41
N ARG A 134 -9.95 -24.19 -2.20
CA ARG A 134 -11.01 -24.54 -1.23
C ARG A 134 -10.69 -24.10 0.21
N PHE A 135 -9.42 -24.11 0.59
CA PHE A 135 -8.98 -23.82 1.96
C PHE A 135 -8.41 -22.40 2.13
N ILE A 136 -8.54 -21.55 1.11
CA ILE A 136 -7.96 -20.20 1.15
C ILE A 136 -8.54 -19.34 2.29
N ASP A 137 -9.79 -19.55 2.69
CA ASP A 137 -10.41 -18.84 3.81
C ASP A 137 -9.75 -19.20 5.16
N SER A 138 -9.33 -20.46 5.30
CA SER A 138 -8.56 -20.91 6.46
C SER A 138 -7.18 -20.27 6.48
N GLU A 139 -6.49 -20.23 5.33
CA GLU A 139 -5.18 -19.58 5.20
C GLU A 139 -5.24 -18.06 5.45
N ILE A 140 -6.30 -17.39 4.99
CA ILE A 140 -6.55 -15.97 5.31
C ILE A 140 -6.64 -15.77 6.82
N THR A 141 -7.41 -16.62 7.51
CA THR A 141 -7.58 -16.52 8.97
C THR A 141 -6.26 -16.73 9.72
N ILE A 142 -5.43 -17.67 9.25
CA ILE A 142 -4.11 -17.94 9.81
C ILE A 142 -3.19 -16.73 9.62
N GLU A 143 -3.13 -16.21 8.40
CA GLU A 143 -2.30 -15.05 8.05
C GLU A 143 -2.72 -13.78 8.80
N GLU A 144 -4.03 -13.51 8.93
CA GLU A 144 -4.54 -12.39 9.72
C GLU A 144 -4.18 -12.54 11.21
N THR A 145 -4.24 -13.77 11.74
CA THR A 145 -3.88 -14.06 13.13
C THR A 145 -2.39 -13.86 13.36
N ASP A 146 -1.54 -14.40 12.50
CA ASP A 146 -0.09 -14.22 12.58
C ASP A 146 0.31 -12.75 12.43
N ALA A 147 -0.28 -12.06 11.46
CA ALA A 147 -0.02 -10.64 11.23
C ALA A 147 -0.37 -9.80 12.46
N ARG A 148 -1.51 -10.09 13.09
CA ARG A 148 -1.94 -9.44 14.34
C ARG A 148 -0.98 -9.72 15.50
N ILE A 149 -0.52 -10.95 15.68
CA ILE A 149 0.42 -11.32 16.74
C ILE A 149 1.76 -10.58 16.55
N ASN A 150 2.22 -10.51 15.31
CA ASN A 150 3.50 -9.89 14.96
C ASN A 150 3.43 -8.37 14.72
N GLY A 151 2.26 -7.74 14.89
CA GLY A 151 2.06 -6.31 14.68
C GLY A 151 2.33 -5.85 13.24
N ARG A 152 2.16 -6.73 12.25
CA ARG A 152 2.35 -6.46 10.82
C ARG A 152 1.01 -6.45 10.08
N GLU A 153 1.01 -5.94 8.86
CA GLU A 153 -0.13 -6.10 7.97
C GLU A 153 -0.14 -7.51 7.34
N PRO A 154 -1.33 -8.09 7.07
CA PRO A 154 -1.45 -9.35 6.35
C PRO A 154 -0.87 -9.27 4.93
N ASP A 155 -0.11 -10.29 4.53
CA ASP A 155 0.52 -10.39 3.23
C ASP A 155 -0.12 -11.52 2.38
N PRO A 156 -0.89 -11.21 1.32
CA PRO A 156 -1.33 -12.16 0.29
C PRO A 156 -0.23 -13.09 -0.22
N MET A 157 1.04 -12.66 -0.26
CA MET A 157 2.12 -13.53 -0.70
C MET A 157 2.26 -14.78 0.18
N ASN A 158 2.07 -14.65 1.50
CA ASN A 158 2.14 -15.77 2.44
C ASN A 158 1.02 -16.77 2.19
N ILE A 159 -0.19 -16.29 1.87
CA ILE A 159 -1.34 -17.15 1.54
C ILE A 159 -1.06 -17.95 0.26
N TYR A 160 -0.49 -17.33 -0.76
CA TYR A 160 -0.10 -18.04 -1.98
C TYR A 160 1.03 -19.04 -1.75
N GLN A 161 1.97 -18.76 -0.84
CA GLN A 161 3.00 -19.72 -0.44
C GLN A 161 2.41 -20.94 0.25
N ALA A 162 1.43 -20.75 1.16
CA ALA A 162 0.79 -21.84 1.89
C ALA A 162 -0.04 -22.77 0.97
N ILE A 163 -0.70 -22.21 -0.05
CA ILE A 163 -1.53 -22.96 -1.02
C ILE A 163 -0.66 -23.65 -2.11
N SER A 164 0.58 -23.20 -2.27
CA SER A 164 1.52 -23.80 -3.22
C SER A 164 2.05 -25.12 -2.65
N ALA A 165 2.15 -26.14 -3.50
CA ALA A 165 2.69 -27.44 -3.08
C ALA A 165 4.22 -27.34 -2.96
N ALA A 166 4.77 -27.78 -1.84
CA ALA A 166 6.21 -27.74 -1.58
C ALA A 166 6.98 -28.47 -2.70
N GLY A 167 7.90 -27.75 -3.35
CA GLY A 167 8.74 -28.28 -4.44
C GLY A 167 8.06 -28.40 -5.80
N ALA A 168 6.77 -28.09 -5.92
CA ALA A 168 6.09 -28.03 -7.22
C ALA A 168 6.25 -26.63 -7.85
N PRO A 169 6.26 -26.53 -9.19
CA PRO A 169 6.23 -25.23 -9.85
C PRO A 169 4.90 -24.50 -9.56
N ASP A 170 4.96 -23.17 -9.49
CA ASP A 170 3.78 -22.33 -9.33
C ASP A 170 2.79 -22.60 -10.48
N THR A 171 1.51 -22.69 -10.13
CA THR A 171 0.48 -22.74 -11.17
C THR A 171 0.41 -21.39 -11.90
N PRO A 172 -0.09 -21.35 -13.15
CA PRO A 172 -0.22 -20.10 -13.90
C PRO A 172 -0.89 -18.96 -13.13
N LEU A 173 -1.98 -19.22 -12.40
CA LEU A 173 -2.63 -18.15 -11.64
C LEU A 173 -1.78 -17.65 -10.46
N ILE A 174 -1.14 -18.59 -9.73
CA ILE A 174 -0.25 -18.26 -8.61
C ILE A 174 0.95 -17.46 -9.11
N ARG A 175 1.57 -17.86 -10.23
CA ARG A 175 2.69 -17.14 -10.85
C ARG A 175 2.30 -15.70 -11.20
N LEU A 176 1.11 -15.51 -11.78
CA LEU A 176 0.60 -14.16 -12.08
C LEU A 176 0.36 -13.35 -10.80
N ALA A 177 -0.29 -13.93 -9.80
CA ALA A 177 -0.56 -13.26 -8.52
C ALA A 177 0.73 -12.81 -7.84
N ARG A 178 1.71 -13.72 -7.70
CA ARG A 178 3.02 -13.40 -7.12
C ARG A 178 3.76 -12.33 -7.91
N HIS A 179 3.68 -12.35 -9.24
CA HIS A 179 4.26 -11.31 -10.07
C HIS A 179 3.64 -9.92 -9.76
N LEU A 180 2.31 -9.84 -9.69
CA LEU A 180 1.61 -8.60 -9.35
C LEU A 180 1.95 -8.09 -7.94
N PHE A 181 2.00 -8.97 -6.94
CA PHE A 181 2.32 -8.58 -5.56
C PHE A 181 3.81 -8.28 -5.34
N SER A 182 4.69 -8.72 -6.24
CA SER A 182 6.11 -8.37 -6.21
C SER A 182 6.41 -6.96 -6.76
N ALA A 183 5.45 -6.33 -7.45
CA ALA A 183 5.66 -5.05 -8.09
C ALA A 183 5.75 -3.91 -7.04
N GLY A 184 6.86 -3.19 -7.05
CA GLY A 184 7.01 -1.95 -6.28
C GLY A 184 6.18 -0.83 -6.87
N THR A 185 5.23 -0.29 -6.09
CA THR A 185 4.26 0.71 -6.60
C THR A 185 4.66 2.16 -6.37
N ASN A 186 5.68 2.40 -5.56
CA ASN A 186 6.20 3.73 -5.30
C ASN A 186 7.71 3.79 -5.48
N SER A 187 8.19 4.97 -5.88
CA SER A 187 9.59 5.35 -5.80
C SER A 187 9.99 5.72 -4.37
N ALA A 188 9.07 5.74 -3.39
CA ALA A 188 9.34 6.27 -2.06
C ALA A 188 10.46 5.52 -1.33
N SER A 189 10.59 4.20 -1.55
CA SER A 189 11.75 3.43 -1.07
C SER A 189 13.05 3.90 -1.73
N CYS A 190 13.04 4.14 -3.05
CA CYS A 190 14.17 4.71 -3.77
C CYS A 190 14.47 6.16 -3.34
N GLU A 191 13.46 6.99 -3.12
CA GLU A 191 13.61 8.38 -2.65
C GLU A 191 14.20 8.44 -1.24
N ARG A 192 13.79 7.54 -0.34
CA ARG A 192 14.40 7.40 0.99
C ARG A 192 15.86 6.96 0.90
N LEU A 193 16.14 5.97 0.06
CA LEU A 193 17.48 5.50 -0.23
C LEU A 193 18.36 6.63 -0.79
N PHE A 194 17.88 7.37 -1.79
CA PHE A 194 18.59 8.50 -2.38
C PHE A 194 18.75 9.67 -1.41
N SER A 195 17.78 9.92 -0.53
CA SER A 195 17.89 10.93 0.53
C SER A 195 18.98 10.55 1.54
N ALA A 196 19.07 9.26 1.90
CA ALA A 196 20.10 8.76 2.80
C ALA A 196 21.49 8.83 2.15
N PHE A 197 21.62 8.41 0.88
CA PHE A 197 22.84 8.60 0.10
C PHE A 197 23.22 10.08 -0.02
N GLY A 198 22.27 10.95 -0.32
CA GLY A 198 22.49 12.40 -0.40
C GLY A 198 23.05 12.94 0.92
N ASN A 199 22.50 12.54 2.07
CA ASN A 199 23.03 12.95 3.37
C ASN A 199 24.47 12.46 3.61
N ILE A 200 24.79 11.21 3.25
CA ILE A 200 26.14 10.64 3.41
C ILE A 200 27.15 11.32 2.49
N LEU A 201 26.78 11.48 1.22
CA LEU A 201 27.62 12.04 0.15
C LEU A 201 27.86 13.54 0.33
N THR A 202 26.80 14.31 0.59
CA THR A 202 26.86 15.78 0.51
C THR A 202 26.97 16.46 1.86
N LYS A 203 26.20 16.01 2.87
CA LYS A 203 26.13 16.69 4.17
C LYS A 203 27.20 16.21 5.14
N LEU A 204 27.39 14.90 5.22
CA LEU A 204 28.48 14.32 6.03
C LEU A 204 29.82 14.37 5.30
N ARG A 205 29.82 14.65 3.98
CA ARG A 205 31.01 14.70 3.11
C ARG A 205 31.91 13.46 3.26
N ASN A 206 31.29 12.31 3.52
CA ASN A 206 32.02 11.07 3.70
C ASN A 206 32.39 10.49 2.32
N ARG A 207 33.68 10.42 2.02
CA ARG A 207 34.22 9.65 0.88
C ARG A 207 34.23 8.16 1.22
N LEU A 208 33.04 7.59 1.36
CA LEU A 208 32.89 6.14 1.53
C LEU A 208 32.85 5.48 0.15
N GLY A 209 33.51 4.33 0.03
CA GLY A 209 33.32 3.46 -1.12
C GLY A 209 31.85 3.01 -1.24
N VAL A 210 31.42 2.72 -2.47
CA VAL A 210 30.01 2.42 -2.81
C VAL A 210 29.44 1.29 -1.93
N VAL A 211 30.21 0.23 -1.70
CA VAL A 211 29.78 -0.93 -0.89
C VAL A 211 29.49 -0.53 0.56
N ASN A 212 30.38 0.24 1.19
CA ASN A 212 30.18 0.70 2.58
C ASN A 212 29.00 1.68 2.68
N MET A 213 28.81 2.51 1.65
CA MET A 213 27.67 3.43 1.57
C MET A 213 26.34 2.67 1.46
N GLN A 214 26.28 1.62 0.65
CA GLN A 214 25.12 0.74 0.55
C GLN A 214 24.83 0.07 1.89
N ASN A 215 25.83 -0.57 2.51
CA ASN A 215 25.68 -1.26 3.80
C ASN A 215 25.20 -0.32 4.91
N ILE A 216 25.79 0.88 5.02
CA ILE A 216 25.38 1.89 6.02
C ILE A 216 23.96 2.38 5.74
N THR A 217 23.61 2.56 4.48
CA THR A 217 22.28 3.07 4.11
C THR A 217 21.21 2.02 4.35
N GLU A 218 21.46 0.77 3.99
CA GLU A 218 20.58 -0.35 4.29
C GLU A 218 20.38 -0.51 5.79
N LEU A 219 21.47 -0.49 6.57
CA LEU A 219 21.40 -0.56 8.04
C LEU A 219 20.57 0.61 8.60
N LYS A 220 20.81 1.83 8.12
CA LYS A 220 20.06 3.02 8.54
C LYS A 220 18.58 2.94 8.18
N MET A 221 18.25 2.41 7.01
CA MET A 221 16.87 2.20 6.59
C MET A 221 16.18 1.17 7.49
N ARG A 222 16.81 0.01 7.74
CA ARG A 222 16.28 -1.02 8.65
C ARG A 222 16.06 -0.47 10.06
N VAL A 223 17.01 0.27 10.61
CA VAL A 223 16.90 0.89 11.95
C VAL A 223 15.77 1.93 11.98
N ASN A 224 15.64 2.76 10.95
CA ASN A 224 14.57 3.75 10.87
C ASN A 224 13.18 3.12 10.69
N ASP A 225 13.07 2.05 9.91
CA ASP A 225 11.81 1.32 9.76
C ASP A 225 11.43 0.62 11.09
N GLY A 226 12.41 0.07 11.81
CA GLY A 226 12.22 -0.45 13.18
C GLY A 226 11.69 0.62 14.15
N HIS A 227 12.31 1.81 14.19
CA HIS A 227 11.82 2.91 15.02
C HIS A 227 10.44 3.43 14.61
N ARG A 228 10.11 3.45 13.32
CA ARG A 228 8.78 3.92 12.84
C ARG A 228 7.64 2.99 13.24
N ASN A 229 7.92 1.69 13.29
CA ASN A 229 6.96 0.68 13.70
C ASN A 229 6.79 0.62 15.23
N ASP A 230 7.78 1.12 15.98
CA ASP A 230 7.75 1.22 17.43
C ASP A 230 7.07 2.54 17.88
N LYS A 231 5.79 2.45 18.25
CA LYS A 231 4.97 3.59 18.69
C LYS A 231 5.56 4.35 19.90
N ASP A 232 6.45 3.72 20.66
CA ASP A 232 7.03 4.28 21.88
C ASP A 232 8.19 5.27 21.61
N THR A 233 8.78 5.24 20.41
CA THR A 233 9.88 6.16 20.06
C THR A 233 9.40 7.55 19.62
N GLN A 234 8.14 7.71 19.18
CA GLN A 234 7.58 9.04 18.88
C GLN A 234 7.43 9.90 20.14
N THR A 235 7.28 9.29 21.31
CA THR A 235 7.22 9.96 22.62
C THR A 235 8.53 10.69 22.94
N ARG A 236 9.66 10.20 22.39
CA ARG A 236 11.01 10.71 22.69
C ARG A 236 11.42 11.94 21.87
N LEU A 237 10.66 12.30 20.83
CA LEU A 237 10.92 13.50 20.01
C LEU A 237 10.22 14.78 20.51
N LYS A 238 9.37 14.70 21.54
CA LYS A 238 8.98 15.88 22.31
C LYS A 238 10.14 16.28 23.23
N ARG A 239 11.20 16.85 22.65
CA ARG A 239 12.22 17.54 23.43
C ARG A 239 11.51 18.62 24.23
N HIS A 240 11.55 18.47 25.55
CA HIS A 240 11.23 19.50 26.51
C HIS A 240 12.00 20.78 26.15
N PHE A 241 11.33 21.74 25.53
CA PHE A 241 11.73 23.14 25.65
C PHE A 241 11.26 23.60 27.03
N VAL A 242 11.99 23.18 28.07
CA VAL A 242 11.91 23.89 29.35
C VAL A 242 12.64 25.20 29.11
N ALA A 243 11.87 26.29 29.16
CA ALA A 243 12.40 27.63 29.18
C ALA A 243 13.40 27.75 30.34
N ASP A 244 14.61 28.19 30.02
CA ASP A 244 15.57 28.65 31.03
C ASP A 244 14.87 29.69 31.91
N LYS A 245 14.74 29.38 33.20
CA LYS A 245 14.39 30.39 34.20
C LYS A 245 15.48 31.45 34.21
N PRO A 246 15.16 32.75 34.17
CA PRO A 246 16.18 33.77 34.35
C PRO A 246 16.67 33.73 35.81
N LEU A 247 17.99 33.60 35.96
CA LEU A 247 18.72 33.90 37.18
C LEU A 247 18.46 35.36 37.56
N ARG A 248 17.60 35.60 38.57
CA ARG A 248 17.58 36.88 39.28
C ARG A 248 18.70 36.87 40.30
N CYS A 249 19.73 37.65 40.03
CA CYS A 249 20.71 38.09 41.00
C CYS A 249 20.40 39.55 41.40
N ALA A 250 20.76 39.88 42.64
CA ALA A 250 20.87 41.20 43.26
C ALA A 250 19.75 41.65 44.23
N LEU A 251 20.16 41.56 45.49
CA LEU A 251 19.73 42.24 46.72
C LEU A 251 19.56 43.76 46.56
N SER A 252 18.60 44.35 47.31
CA SER A 252 18.85 45.24 48.48
C SER A 252 17.79 46.33 48.66
N SER A 253 17.53 46.66 49.94
CA SER A 253 16.99 47.94 50.47
C SER A 253 15.46 48.13 50.27
N GLN A 254 14.62 48.37 51.28
CA GLN A 254 14.72 48.86 52.66
C GLN A 254 13.64 48.23 53.54
#